data_AF-A0A1G1YYR4-F1
#
_entry.id   AF-A0A1G1YYR4-F1
#
_cell.length_a   1.000
_cell.length_b   1.000
_cell.length_c   1.000
_cell.angle_alpha   90.00
_cell.angle_beta   90.00
_cell.angle_gamma   90.00
#
_symmetry.space_group_name_H-M   'P 1'
#
loop_
_entity.id
_entity.type
_entity.pdbx_description
1 polymer ?
#
loop_
_entity_poly.entity_id
_entity_poly.type
_entity_poly.pdbx_seq_one_letter_code
_entity_poly.pdbx_strand_id
1 'polypeptide(L)'
;MTIVQPKKEIDLKRCRALCVSGVVLMLGAALFSYLSLVGLRHDILKTRKGLEELKVANAELKNTYYTFTSNDNLEKLALELGLIKDRTPQWALASQR
;
A
#
# COMPACT_ATOMS: atom_id res chain seq x y z
N MET A 1 -49.76 44.20 -36.34
CA MET A 1 -48.38 44.05 -35.84
C MET A 1 -48.48 43.52 -34.41
N THR A 2 -48.15 42.26 -34.16
CA THR A 2 -48.29 41.62 -32.85
C THR A 2 -46.94 41.61 -32.14
N ILE A 3 -46.84 42.40 -31.07
CA ILE A 3 -45.65 42.46 -30.21
C ILE A 3 -45.81 41.35 -29.17
N VAL A 4 -45.02 40.29 -29.30
CA VAL A 4 -44.92 39.20 -28.33
C VAL A 4 -44.06 39.68 -27.17
N GLN A 5 -44.65 39.80 -25.97
CA GLN A 5 -43.89 40.11 -24.76
C GLN A 5 -43.28 38.83 -24.16
N PRO A 6 -41.97 38.82 -23.83
CA PRO A 6 -41.32 37.68 -23.18
C PRO A 6 -41.72 37.58 -21.71
N LYS A 7 -42.04 36.36 -21.26
CA LYS A 7 -42.51 36.02 -19.90
C LYS A 7 -41.35 36.02 -18.89
N LYS A 8 -40.78 37.20 -18.64
CA LYS A 8 -39.50 37.45 -17.92
C LYS A 8 -39.44 36.93 -16.47
N GLU A 9 -40.58 36.75 -15.81
CA GLU A 9 -40.59 36.33 -14.40
C GLU A 9 -40.29 34.84 -14.16
N ILE A 10 -40.60 33.98 -15.13
CA ILE A 10 -40.37 32.53 -14.97
C ILE A 10 -38.87 32.23 -15.09
N ASP A 11 -38.16 32.90 -15.99
CA ASP A 11 -36.72 32.73 -16.18
C ASP A 11 -35.90 33.24 -14.99
N LEU A 12 -36.35 34.32 -14.32
CA LEU A 12 -35.68 34.85 -13.14
C LEU A 12 -35.78 33.92 -11.92
N LYS A 13 -36.98 33.36 -11.67
CA LYS A 13 -37.20 32.40 -10.57
C LYS A 13 -36.42 31.11 -10.82
N ARG A 14 -36.38 30.64 -12.07
CA ARG A 14 -35.64 29.45 -12.47
C ARG A 14 -34.12 29.64 -12.36
N CYS A 15 -33.62 30.80 -12.78
CA CYS A 15 -32.21 31.18 -12.62
C CYS A 15 -31.81 31.24 -11.14
N ARG A 16 -32.62 31.89 -10.30
CA ARG A 16 -32.37 31.95 -8.85
C ARG A 16 -32.38 30.56 -8.20
N ALA A 17 -33.31 29.68 -8.57
CA ALA A 17 -33.35 28.32 -8.06
C ALA A 17 -32.09 27.52 -8.45
N LEU A 18 -31.58 27.71 -9.67
CA LEU A 18 -30.38 27.06 -10.19
C LEU A 18 -29.10 27.56 -9.49
N CYS A 19 -29.01 28.85 -9.20
CA CYS A 19 -27.90 29.41 -8.42
C CYS A 19 -27.89 28.85 -6.99
N VAL A 20 -29.06 28.76 -6.33
CA VAL A 20 -29.16 28.23 -4.97
C VAL A 20 -28.81 26.75 -4.92
N SER A 21 -29.31 25.94 -5.87
CA SER A 21 -28.96 24.51 -5.91
C SER A 21 -27.46 24.30 -6.18
N GLY A 22 -26.84 25.13 -7.02
CA GLY A 22 -25.39 25.09 -7.28
C GLY A 22 -24.55 25.36 -6.03
N VAL A 23 -24.94 26.33 -5.21
CA VAL A 23 -24.23 26.64 -3.94
C VAL A 23 -24.36 25.49 -2.94
N VAL A 24 -25.54 24.89 -2.83
CA VAL A 24 -25.75 23.74 -1.94
C VAL A 24 -24.92 22.52 -2.37
N LEU A 25 -24.87 22.25 -3.68
CA LEU A 25 -24.03 21.17 -4.21
C LEU A 25 -22.54 21.40 -3.96
N MET A 26 -22.05 22.64 -4.12
CA MET A 26 -20.66 23.00 -3.81
C MET A 26 -20.32 22.76 -2.34
N LEU A 27 -21.20 23.17 -1.43
CA LEU A 27 -21.00 22.94 0.01
C LEU A 27 -20.99 21.43 0.34
N GLY A 28 -21.89 20.66 -0.25
CA GLY A 28 -21.92 19.21 -0.10
C GLY A 28 -20.64 18.54 -0.62
N ALA A 29 -20.15 18.96 -1.79
CA ALA A 29 -18.91 18.45 -2.37
C ALA A 29 -17.69 18.77 -1.50
N ALA A 30 -17.63 19.98 -0.92
CA ALA A 30 -16.55 20.38 -0.02
C ALA A 30 -16.51 19.52 1.25
N LEU A 31 -17.67 19.27 1.87
CA LEU A 31 -17.76 18.39 3.04
C LEU A 31 -17.37 16.95 2.72
N PHE A 32 -17.84 16.42 1.60
CA PHE A 32 -17.48 15.07 1.14
C PHE A 32 -15.98 14.95 0.86
N SER A 33 -15.39 15.97 0.22
CA SER A 33 -13.96 16.03 -0.05
C SER A 33 -13.15 16.04 1.25
N TYR A 34 -13.58 16.80 2.26
CA TYR A 34 -12.94 16.84 3.57
C TYR A 34 -12.98 15.48 4.28
N LEU A 35 -14.14 14.84 4.33
CA LEU A 35 -14.30 13.50 4.91
C LEU A 35 -13.41 12.47 4.21
N SER A 36 -13.40 12.50 2.87
CA SER A 36 -12.57 11.62 2.06
C SER A 36 -11.08 11.85 2.33
N LEU A 37 -10.65 13.11 2.44
CA LEU A 37 -9.26 13.47 2.70
C LEU A 37 -8.78 12.98 4.08
N VAL A 38 -9.63 13.11 5.10
CA VAL A 38 -9.34 12.60 6.44
C VAL A 38 -9.23 11.08 6.44
N GLY A 39 -10.15 10.38 5.77
CA GLY A 39 -10.09 8.93 5.59
C GLY A 39 -8.79 8.50 4.90
N LEU A 40 -8.46 9.13 3.78
CA LEU A 40 -7.25 8.85 3.00
C LEU A 40 -5.98 9.03 3.84
N ARG A 41 -5.94 10.07 4.70
CA ARG A 41 -4.81 10.32 5.59
C ARG A 41 -4.63 9.20 6.61
N HIS A 42 -5.73 8.66 7.14
CA HIS A 42 -5.69 7.54 8.07
C HIS A 42 -5.21 6.25 7.38
N ASP A 43 -5.67 6.00 6.16
CA ASP A 43 -5.25 4.85 5.36
C ASP A 43 -3.76 4.92 5.00
N ILE A 44 -3.24 6.11 4.67
CA ILE A 44 -1.81 6.33 4.43
C ILE A 44 -0.99 6.03 5.70
N LEU A 45 -1.46 6.43 6.87
CA LEU A 45 -0.79 6.12 8.13
C LEU A 45 -0.79 4.62 8.43
N LYS A 46 -1.91 3.94 8.19
CA LYS A 46 -2.03 2.49 8.41
C LYS A 46 -1.12 1.71 7.45
N THR A 47 -1.12 2.06 6.17
CA THR A 47 -0.24 1.44 5.16
C THR A 47 1.24 1.67 5.46
N ARG A 48 1.61 2.87 5.92
CA ARG A 48 2.98 3.17 6.35
C ARG A 48 3.41 2.33 7.56
N LYS A 49 2.55 2.20 8.58
CA LYS A 49 2.82 1.33 9.74
C LYS A 49 3.00 -0.13 9.30
N GLY A 50 2.11 -0.63 8.44
CA GLY A 50 2.24 -1.97 7.88
C GLY A 50 3.56 -2.18 7.14
N LEU A 51 4.02 -1.19 6.36
CA LEU A 51 5.33 -1.23 5.70
C LEU A 51 6.50 -1.28 6.69
N GLU A 52 6.43 -0.52 7.78
CA GLU A 52 7.45 -0.54 8.83
C GLU A 52 7.48 -1.91 9.54
N GLU A 53 6.32 -2.46 9.90
CA GLU A 53 6.20 -3.81 10.47
C GLU A 53 6.75 -4.89 9.52
N LEU A 54 6.41 -4.83 8.24
CA LEU A 54 6.94 -5.74 7.22
C LEU A 54 8.46 -5.62 7.06
N LYS A 55 9.03 -4.41 7.16
CA LYS A 55 10.49 -4.22 7.12
C LYS A 55 11.16 -4.85 8.35
N VAL A 56 10.58 -4.68 9.53
CA VAL A 56 11.08 -5.29 10.77
C VAL A 56 11.01 -6.82 10.65
N ALA A 57 9.86 -7.36 10.25
CA ALA A 57 9.68 -8.80 10.06
C ALA A 57 10.66 -9.37 9.01
N ASN A 58 10.92 -8.63 7.92
CA ASN A 58 11.92 -9.04 6.93
C ASN A 58 13.35 -9.06 7.51
N ALA A 59 13.71 -8.04 8.29
CA ALA A 59 15.01 -7.98 8.95
C ALA A 59 15.18 -9.12 9.96
N GLU A 60 14.14 -9.43 10.73
CA GLU A 60 14.12 -10.54 11.68
C GLU A 60 14.20 -11.90 10.98
N LEU A 61 13.47 -12.09 9.89
CA LEU A 61 13.54 -13.30 9.07
C LEU A 61 14.93 -13.49 8.49
N LYS A 62 15.55 -12.40 7.98
CA LYS A 62 16.91 -12.41 7.45
C LYS A 62 17.92 -12.75 8.54
N ASN A 63 17.76 -12.20 9.73
CA ASN A 63 18.61 -12.50 10.88
C ASN A 63 18.50 -13.98 11.29
N THR A 64 17.27 -14.49 11.35
CA THR A 64 16.98 -15.90 11.64
C THR A 64 17.61 -16.82 10.60
N TYR A 65 17.46 -16.50 9.32
CA TYR A 65 18.07 -17.25 8.22
C TYR A 65 19.60 -17.29 8.34
N TYR A 66 20.25 -16.14 8.52
CA TYR A 66 21.72 -16.13 8.68
C TYR A 66 22.19 -16.83 9.95
N THR A 67 21.40 -16.79 11.03
CA THR A 67 21.71 -17.57 12.22
C THR A 67 21.73 -19.05 11.87
N PHE A 68 20.71 -19.58 11.20
CA PHE A 68 20.67 -20.99 10.80
C PHE A 68 21.75 -21.37 9.77
N THR A 69 22.02 -20.53 8.79
CA THR A 69 22.99 -20.81 7.71
C THR A 69 24.42 -20.38 8.06
N SER A 70 24.66 -19.87 9.26
CA SER A 70 26.02 -19.53 9.70
C SER A 70 26.89 -20.79 9.72
N ASN A 71 28.13 -20.65 9.24
CA ASN A 71 29.08 -21.77 9.17
C ASN A 71 29.25 -22.46 10.53
N ASP A 72 29.26 -21.70 11.62
CA ASP A 72 29.40 -22.24 12.97
C ASP A 72 28.24 -23.17 13.37
N ASN A 73 27.01 -22.83 12.99
CA ASN A 73 25.85 -23.66 13.25
C ASN A 73 25.79 -24.86 12.30
N LEU A 74 26.18 -24.68 11.05
CA LEU A 74 26.29 -25.78 10.09
C LEU A 74 27.39 -26.78 10.48
N GLU A 75 28.53 -26.31 10.99
CA GLU A 75 29.62 -27.16 11.48
C GLU A 75 29.20 -27.92 12.76
N LYS A 76 28.45 -27.29 13.67
CA LYS A 76 27.84 -27.99 14.83
C LYS A 76 26.84 -29.06 14.39
N LEU A 77 25.92 -28.73 13.47
CA LEU A 77 24.95 -29.69 12.92
C LEU A 77 25.64 -30.85 12.19
N ALA A 78 26.69 -30.54 11.42
CA ALA A 78 27.51 -31.55 10.76
C ALA A 78 28.18 -32.49 11.78
N LEU A 79 28.73 -31.94 12.87
CA LEU A 79 29.31 -32.74 13.95
C LEU A 79 28.27 -33.61 14.67
N GLU A 80 27.07 -33.09 14.95
CA GLU A 80 25.96 -33.87 15.54
C GLU A 80 25.49 -35.01 14.65
N LEU A 81 25.45 -34.78 13.34
CA LEU A 81 25.09 -35.79 12.34
C LEU A 81 26.28 -36.71 11.98
N GLY A 82 27.45 -36.52 12.59
CA GLY A 82 28.64 -37.33 12.35
C GLY A 82 29.31 -37.08 10.98
N LEU A 83 28.99 -35.99 10.29
CA LEU A 83 29.61 -35.61 9.03
C LEU A 83 31.01 -35.03 9.29
N ILE A 84 31.96 -35.49 8.47
CA ILE A 84 33.36 -35.04 8.50
C ILE A 84 33.59 -34.16 7.27
N LYS A 85 34.31 -33.04 7.46
CA LYS A 85 34.66 -32.12 6.38
C LYS A 85 35.63 -32.80 5.40
N ASP A 86 35.11 -33.25 4.27
CA ASP A 86 35.91 -33.82 3.19
C ASP A 86 36.60 -32.71 2.39
N ARG A 87 37.94 -32.68 2.45
CA ARG A 87 38.76 -31.65 1.80
C ARG A 87 38.94 -31.90 0.30
N THR A 88 38.68 -33.11 -0.18
CA THR A 88 38.82 -33.52 -1.58
C THR A 88 37.73 -34.53 -1.95
N PRO A 89 36.49 -34.07 -2.15
CA PRO A 89 35.38 -34.95 -2.50
C PRO A 89 35.55 -35.55 -3.89
N GLN A 90 35.82 -36.85 -3.95
CA GLN A 90 36.00 -37.57 -5.22
C GLN A 90 34.71 -37.60 -6.07
N TRP A 91 33.54 -37.48 -5.43
CA TRP A 91 32.23 -37.45 -6.09
C TRP A 91 31.96 -36.15 -6.86
N ALA A 92 32.57 -35.02 -6.49
CA ALA A 92 32.40 -33.74 -7.19
C ALA A 92 33.07 -33.73 -8.58
N LEU A 93 34.13 -34.54 -8.76
CA LEU A 93 34.80 -34.73 -10.04
C LEU A 93 34.03 -35.68 -10.97
N ALA A 94 33.26 -36.61 -10.40
CA ALA A 94 32.49 -37.59 -11.16
C ALA A 94 31.21 -37.00 -11.78
N SER A 95 30.64 -35.95 -11.20
CA SER A 95 29.39 -35.34 -11.66
C SER A 95 29.53 -34.32 -12.80
N GLN A 96 30.76 -33.98 -13.20
CA GLN A 96 31.04 -33.02 -14.29
C GLN A 96 31.27 -33.68 -15.67
N ARG A 97 31.07 -35.00 -15.78
CA ARG A 97 31.12 -35.75 -17.05
C ARG A 97 29.72 -36.00 -17.58
#